data_AF-A0A224Z2K1-F1
#
_entry.id   AF-A0A224Z2K1-F1
#
_cell.length_a   1.000
_cell.length_b   1.000
_cell.length_c   1.000
_cell.angle_alpha   90.00
_cell.angle_beta   90.00
_cell.angle_gamma   90.00
#
_symmetry.space_group_name_H-M   'P 1'
#
loop_
_entity.id
_entity.type
_entity.pdbx_description
1 polymer ?
#
loop_
_entity_poly.entity_id
_entity_poly.type
_entity_poly.pdbx_seq_one_letter_code
_entity_poly.pdbx_strand_id
1 'polypeptide(L)'
;MTGPEQRVLSGYHELHQQHSRPDEREEIELKRAVGSQFSVPELTNNLELLVNMTEQQIVQNDRDAKHEEDRTINLRHELDRLEELITTEEKQERRLAKLSELVQTMVDRSQEDHVEPLTLEDCATMFHTLQDEFYEEYKMYGLSDLAITLLCPMVKKELESWSPLKDRDAHVSLFCRWRDLLEIYGSRTHDHRNAPEDDPYHYLVWETWMPPVRQAILDWSPRDCDPLIELLETWMPLLPRWMLENILDQFVLIKLQTEVEAWNPLTDTMPIHSWLHPWLPLMGLRLEPLYPPIRLKLANALSAWHPSDGSAKLILEPWRGVFSQGTLEAFVVANILPKLALALQAMPINPHQQHLDPRGQRSPYPFMDKCQHDVWQWVMAWEDLCPASSMATLLEKTFFPQWLQVLAGWLQHNPNYQEISKWYTGWKSLFSDALLQQTSVREQFKVALDMMNRAVSGLPVVPPGPGAGQQAPPGLLGYRPAPPPPQHMPQEAAGGRPEYSHMQTIRTSTTPANAQMTFKELIEQRAQEKNLLFVPMAHRFQEGKQVYRLGHVMLYLDRNVIFVFNGKTWVPTSLQSLLDMAG
;
A
#
# COMPACT_ATOMS: atom_id res chain seq x y z
N MET A 1 -107.51 -18.90 -0.20
CA MET A 1 -106.25 -18.61 -0.92
C MET A 1 -105.87 -17.18 -0.62
N THR A 2 -104.98 -16.98 0.35
CA THR A 2 -104.13 -15.79 0.59
C THR A 2 -103.26 -16.16 1.79
N GLY A 3 -101.96 -16.35 1.57
CA GLY A 3 -101.01 -16.72 2.63
C GLY A 3 -100.74 -15.55 3.60
N PRO A 4 -100.16 -15.80 4.79
CA PRO A 4 -99.85 -14.74 5.72
C PRO A 4 -98.63 -13.93 5.24
N GLU A 5 -98.86 -12.65 4.94
CA GLU A 5 -97.84 -11.66 4.59
C GLU A 5 -96.99 -11.29 5.82
N GLN A 6 -95.66 -11.38 5.68
CA GLN A 6 -94.72 -10.91 6.69
C GLN A 6 -94.57 -9.40 6.56
N ARG A 7 -95.20 -8.64 7.48
CA ARG A 7 -94.96 -7.19 7.60
C ARG A 7 -93.68 -6.94 8.39
N VAL A 8 -92.71 -6.31 7.73
CA VAL A 8 -91.49 -5.79 8.35
C VAL A 8 -91.82 -4.40 8.91
N LEU A 9 -91.77 -4.25 10.23
CA LEU A 9 -91.98 -2.97 10.91
C LEU A 9 -90.68 -2.15 10.85
N SER A 10 -90.72 -1.00 10.19
CA SER A 10 -89.57 -0.11 10.00
C SER A 10 -89.69 1.13 10.89
N GLY A 11 -89.46 0.97 12.20
CA GLY A 11 -89.24 2.11 13.09
C GLY A 11 -89.75 1.95 14.52
N TYR A 12 -88.95 2.41 15.48
CA TYR A 12 -89.19 2.33 16.93
C TYR A 12 -90.48 3.00 17.46
N HIS A 13 -91.21 3.76 16.64
CA HIS A 13 -92.45 4.45 17.06
C HIS A 13 -93.71 3.58 16.92
N GLU A 14 -93.66 2.43 16.26
CA GLU A 14 -94.81 1.52 16.07
C GLU A 14 -95.01 0.53 17.24
N LEU A 15 -94.07 0.51 18.21
CA LEU A 15 -94.16 -0.32 19.43
C LEU A 15 -95.04 0.27 20.54
N HIS A 16 -95.51 1.52 20.41
CA HIS A 16 -96.10 2.28 21.52
C HIS A 16 -97.61 2.55 21.43
N GLN A 17 -98.33 1.96 20.47
CA GLN A 17 -99.79 2.09 20.40
C GLN A 17 -100.48 0.98 21.21
N GLN A 18 -100.78 1.28 22.47
CA GLN A 18 -101.71 0.52 23.29
C GLN A 18 -103.13 0.69 22.74
N HIS A 19 -103.67 -0.34 22.10
CA HIS A 19 -105.09 -0.40 21.78
C HIS A 19 -105.91 -0.68 23.04
N SER A 20 -106.87 0.22 23.26
CA SER A 20 -107.79 0.31 24.39
C SER A 20 -108.54 -0.99 24.64
N ARG A 21 -108.29 -1.62 25.79
CA ARG A 21 -109.13 -2.71 26.31
C ARG A 21 -110.44 -2.11 26.88
N PRO A 22 -111.61 -2.73 26.64
CA PRO A 22 -112.85 -2.39 27.32
C PRO A 22 -112.72 -2.59 28.84
N ASP A 23 -113.52 -1.83 29.60
CA ASP A 23 -113.60 -1.80 31.06
C ASP A 23 -113.45 -3.18 31.71
N GLU A 24 -112.26 -3.50 32.23
CA GLU A 24 -111.96 -4.79 32.89
C GLU A 24 -112.79 -5.00 34.18
N ARG A 25 -113.55 -4.00 34.65
CA ARG A 25 -114.36 -4.12 35.87
C ARG A 25 -115.49 -5.14 35.75
N GLU A 26 -116.08 -5.34 34.58
CA GLU A 26 -117.13 -6.36 34.39
C GLU A 26 -116.57 -7.77 34.13
N GLU A 27 -115.36 -7.88 33.56
CA GLU A 27 -114.66 -9.18 33.47
C GLU A 27 -114.09 -9.64 34.84
N ILE A 28 -113.71 -8.71 35.72
CA ILE A 28 -113.15 -9.03 37.04
C ILE A 28 -114.23 -9.59 37.98
N GLU A 29 -115.49 -9.17 37.90
CA GLU A 29 -116.55 -9.74 38.75
C GLU A 29 -117.01 -11.14 38.29
N LEU A 30 -117.00 -11.41 36.98
CA LEU A 30 -117.28 -12.74 36.43
C LEU A 30 -116.09 -13.71 36.55
N LYS A 31 -114.82 -13.24 36.50
CA LYS A 31 -113.63 -14.08 36.76
C LYS A 31 -113.35 -14.31 38.25
N ARG A 32 -113.73 -13.38 39.14
CA ARG A 32 -113.55 -13.54 40.59
C ARG A 32 -114.53 -14.55 41.20
N ALA A 33 -115.69 -14.79 40.57
CA ALA A 33 -116.62 -15.85 40.99
C ALA A 33 -116.22 -17.27 40.51
N VAL A 34 -115.36 -17.41 39.50
CA VAL A 34 -114.97 -18.72 38.93
C VAL A 34 -113.51 -19.11 39.25
N GLY A 35 -112.71 -18.24 39.87
CA GLY A 35 -111.30 -18.53 40.19
C GLY A 35 -110.84 -18.18 41.62
N SER A 36 -111.66 -17.58 42.48
CA SER A 36 -111.21 -17.13 43.81
C SER A 36 -110.95 -18.27 44.81
N GLN A 37 -111.38 -19.50 44.54
CA GLN A 37 -111.03 -20.70 45.31
C GLN A 37 -109.86 -21.49 44.68
N PHE A 38 -109.33 -21.03 43.55
CA PHE A 38 -108.22 -21.63 42.83
C PHE A 38 -107.13 -20.61 42.50
N SER A 39 -106.98 -19.60 43.36
CA SER A 39 -105.73 -18.84 43.45
C SER A 39 -104.78 -19.73 44.27
N VAL A 40 -103.85 -20.40 43.60
CA VAL A 40 -102.77 -21.14 44.23
C VAL A 40 -101.48 -20.36 43.96
N PRO A 41 -101.16 -19.32 44.77
CA PRO A 41 -100.01 -18.45 44.55
C PRO A 41 -98.71 -19.26 44.58
N GLU A 42 -98.67 -20.29 45.41
CA GLU A 42 -97.58 -21.25 45.51
C GLU A 42 -97.38 -22.05 44.22
N LEU A 43 -98.46 -22.53 43.58
CA LEU A 43 -98.36 -23.30 42.33
C LEU A 43 -98.00 -22.41 41.14
N THR A 44 -98.54 -21.18 41.10
CA THR A 44 -98.20 -20.19 40.08
C THR A 44 -96.77 -19.70 40.24
N ASN A 45 -96.29 -19.42 41.46
CA ASN A 45 -94.87 -19.17 41.75
C ASN A 45 -93.98 -20.37 41.40
N ASN A 46 -94.41 -21.60 41.68
CA ASN A 46 -93.64 -22.80 41.32
C ASN A 46 -93.57 -23.00 39.81
N LEU A 47 -94.65 -22.72 39.07
CA LEU A 47 -94.67 -22.75 37.62
C LEU A 47 -93.83 -21.61 37.03
N GLU A 48 -93.92 -20.40 37.55
CA GLU A 48 -93.08 -19.27 37.16
C GLU A 48 -91.60 -19.54 37.48
N LEU A 49 -91.29 -20.19 38.60
CA LEU A 49 -89.93 -20.61 38.93
C LEU A 49 -89.42 -21.66 37.94
N LEU A 50 -90.24 -22.65 37.60
CA LEU A 50 -89.87 -23.65 36.57
C LEU A 50 -89.71 -23.01 35.19
N VAL A 51 -90.55 -22.05 34.83
CA VAL A 51 -90.42 -21.27 33.59
C VAL A 51 -89.13 -20.44 33.63
N ASN A 52 -88.85 -19.73 34.72
CA ASN A 52 -87.61 -18.96 34.89
C ASN A 52 -86.37 -19.87 34.86
N MET A 53 -86.42 -21.06 35.48
CA MET A 53 -85.33 -22.04 35.45
C MET A 53 -85.12 -22.59 34.05
N THR A 54 -86.19 -22.88 33.31
CA THR A 54 -86.10 -23.36 31.92
C THR A 54 -85.66 -22.26 30.96
N GLU A 55 -86.12 -21.02 31.13
CA GLU A 55 -85.61 -19.86 30.39
C GLU A 55 -84.12 -19.62 30.67
N GLN A 56 -83.68 -19.69 31.93
CA GLN A 56 -82.25 -19.60 32.27
C GLN A 56 -81.44 -20.75 31.66
N GLN A 57 -81.98 -21.97 31.64
CA GLN A 57 -81.34 -23.11 30.97
C GLN A 57 -81.26 -22.92 29.46
N ILE A 58 -82.30 -22.34 28.82
CA ILE A 58 -82.30 -22.02 27.39
C ILE A 58 -81.24 -20.97 27.08
N VAL A 59 -81.15 -19.91 27.89
CA VAL A 59 -80.13 -18.85 27.73
C VAL A 59 -78.72 -19.39 27.96
N GLN A 60 -78.54 -20.28 28.94
CA GLN A 60 -77.26 -20.91 29.21
C GLN A 60 -76.86 -21.83 28.04
N ASN A 61 -77.78 -22.67 27.55
CA ASN A 61 -77.54 -23.53 26.40
C ASN A 61 -77.23 -22.72 25.12
N ASP A 62 -77.88 -21.58 24.89
CA ASP A 62 -77.58 -20.69 23.75
C ASP A 62 -76.18 -20.07 23.87
N ARG A 63 -75.77 -19.65 25.07
CA ARG A 63 -74.41 -19.17 25.33
C ARG A 63 -73.36 -20.25 25.14
N ASP A 64 -73.61 -21.44 25.65
CA ASP A 64 -72.71 -22.59 25.52
C ASP A 64 -72.62 -23.03 24.04
N ALA A 65 -73.74 -23.02 23.31
CA ALA A 65 -73.76 -23.29 21.87
C ALA A 65 -72.94 -22.27 21.07
N LYS A 66 -73.09 -20.97 21.36
CA LYS A 66 -72.28 -19.91 20.74
C LYS A 66 -70.80 -20.03 21.09
N HIS A 67 -70.47 -20.35 22.35
CA HIS A 67 -69.09 -20.55 22.76
C HIS A 67 -68.44 -21.73 22.04
N GLU A 68 -69.14 -22.85 21.92
CA GLU A 68 -68.66 -24.01 21.16
C GLU A 68 -68.59 -23.72 19.65
N GLU A 69 -69.50 -22.91 19.09
CA GLU A 69 -69.45 -22.46 17.70
C GLU A 69 -68.21 -21.58 17.45
N ASP A 70 -67.95 -20.57 18.30
CA ASP A 70 -66.75 -19.72 18.25
C ASP A 70 -65.47 -20.56 18.42
N ARG A 71 -65.48 -21.53 19.33
CA ARG A 71 -64.36 -22.45 19.53
C ARG A 71 -64.12 -23.31 18.30
N THR A 72 -65.17 -23.79 17.65
CA THR A 72 -65.08 -24.56 16.41
C THR A 72 -64.50 -23.69 15.29
N ILE A 73 -64.90 -22.42 15.19
CA ILE A 73 -64.36 -21.47 14.21
C ILE A 73 -62.87 -21.22 14.46
N ASN A 74 -62.47 -20.97 15.70
CA ASN A 74 -61.05 -20.78 16.05
C ASN A 74 -60.20 -22.02 15.74
N LEU A 75 -60.68 -23.21 16.11
CA LEU A 75 -59.99 -24.46 15.81
C LEU A 75 -59.88 -24.71 14.29
N ARG A 76 -60.88 -24.30 13.50
CA ARG A 76 -60.79 -24.37 12.03
C ARG A 76 -59.70 -23.45 11.50
N HIS A 77 -59.62 -22.20 11.98
CA HIS A 77 -58.55 -21.30 11.57
C HIS A 77 -57.16 -21.80 12.00
N GLU A 78 -57.04 -22.43 13.17
CA GLU A 78 -55.79 -23.07 13.60
C GLU A 78 -55.44 -24.28 12.73
N LEU A 79 -56.43 -25.11 12.34
CA LEU A 79 -56.22 -26.21 11.40
C LEU A 79 -55.75 -25.71 10.04
N ASP A 80 -56.41 -24.70 9.46
CA ASP A 80 -56.04 -24.12 8.17
C ASP A 80 -54.61 -23.55 8.21
N ARG A 81 -54.25 -22.85 9.30
CA ARG A 81 -52.91 -22.31 9.50
C ARG A 81 -51.85 -23.41 9.64
N LEU A 82 -52.16 -24.46 10.39
CA LEU A 82 -51.25 -25.59 10.57
C LEU A 82 -51.07 -26.37 9.26
N GLU A 83 -52.13 -26.53 8.48
CA GLU A 83 -52.07 -27.15 7.16
C GLU A 83 -51.20 -26.33 6.20
N GLU A 84 -51.36 -25.00 6.17
CA GLU A 84 -50.47 -24.11 5.40
C GLU A 84 -49.01 -24.29 5.83
N LEU A 85 -48.73 -24.30 7.13
CA LEU A 85 -47.38 -24.49 7.68
C LEU A 85 -46.80 -25.85 7.26
N ILE A 86 -47.57 -26.94 7.38
CA ILE A 86 -47.16 -28.27 6.93
C ILE A 86 -46.81 -28.24 5.44
N THR A 87 -47.65 -27.63 4.59
CA THR A 87 -47.34 -27.56 3.15
C THR A 87 -46.07 -26.76 2.83
N THR A 88 -45.74 -25.74 3.63
CA THR A 88 -44.50 -24.96 3.47
C THR A 88 -43.28 -25.76 3.92
N GLU A 89 -43.36 -26.43 5.07
CA GLU A 89 -42.30 -27.30 5.59
C GLU A 89 -42.03 -28.49 4.65
N GLU A 90 -43.07 -29.15 4.13
CA GLU A 90 -42.91 -30.23 3.14
C GLU A 90 -42.25 -29.77 1.83
N LYS A 91 -42.45 -28.50 1.45
CA LYS A 91 -41.75 -27.92 0.28
C LYS A 91 -40.28 -27.68 0.60
N GLN A 92 -39.96 -27.18 1.80
CA GLN A 92 -38.59 -26.98 2.24
C GLN A 92 -37.85 -28.32 2.40
N GLU A 93 -38.48 -29.33 2.99
CA GLU A 93 -37.92 -30.68 3.13
C GLU A 93 -37.61 -31.28 1.75
N ARG A 94 -38.54 -31.18 0.79
CA ARG A 94 -38.29 -31.63 -0.59
C ARG A 94 -37.16 -30.87 -1.27
N ARG A 95 -37.03 -29.56 -1.02
CA ARG A 95 -35.96 -28.72 -1.58
C ARG A 95 -34.60 -29.12 -1.00
N LEU A 96 -34.51 -29.28 0.32
CA LEU A 96 -33.30 -29.71 1.02
C LEU A 96 -32.90 -31.14 0.65
N ALA A 97 -33.86 -32.06 0.48
CA ALA A 97 -33.59 -33.42 0.04
C ALA A 97 -32.94 -33.46 -1.35
N LYS A 98 -33.46 -32.67 -2.31
CA LYS A 98 -32.86 -32.53 -3.65
C LYS A 98 -31.45 -31.93 -3.59
N LEU A 99 -31.25 -30.90 -2.76
CA LEU A 99 -29.93 -30.30 -2.57
C LEU A 99 -28.94 -31.31 -1.97
N SER A 100 -29.37 -32.09 -0.97
CA SER A 100 -28.55 -33.14 -0.37
C SER A 100 -28.21 -34.22 -1.38
N GLU A 101 -29.14 -34.62 -2.24
CA GLU A 101 -28.91 -35.60 -3.32
C GLU A 101 -27.89 -35.06 -4.34
N LEU A 102 -28.01 -33.79 -4.74
CA LEU A 102 -27.06 -33.14 -5.64
C LEU A 102 -25.66 -33.05 -5.03
N VAL A 103 -25.54 -32.63 -3.77
CA VAL A 103 -24.25 -32.56 -3.05
C VAL A 103 -23.66 -33.95 -2.85
N GLN A 104 -24.47 -34.94 -2.47
CA GLN A 104 -24.01 -36.32 -2.30
C GLN A 104 -23.51 -36.88 -3.64
N THR A 105 -24.22 -36.62 -4.74
CA THR A 105 -23.78 -37.01 -6.09
C THR A 105 -22.45 -36.35 -6.46
N MET A 106 -22.21 -35.10 -6.06
CA MET A 106 -20.91 -34.43 -6.27
C MET A 106 -19.79 -35.05 -5.44
N VAL A 107 -20.06 -35.40 -4.18
CA VAL A 107 -19.07 -36.02 -3.29
C VAL A 107 -18.75 -37.45 -3.74
N ASP A 108 -19.76 -38.24 -4.08
CA ASP A 108 -19.60 -39.64 -4.49
C ASP A 108 -18.82 -39.75 -5.80
N ARG A 109 -19.13 -38.91 -6.78
CA ARG A 109 -18.40 -38.85 -8.04
C ARG A 109 -17.03 -38.13 -7.93
N SER A 110 -16.72 -37.50 -6.79
CA SER A 110 -15.41 -36.94 -6.47
C SER A 110 -14.47 -37.96 -5.81
N GLN A 111 -14.95 -39.14 -5.40
CA GLN A 111 -14.09 -40.20 -4.90
C GLN A 111 -13.31 -40.87 -6.05
N GLU A 112 -12.04 -41.21 -5.79
CA GLU A 112 -11.09 -41.71 -6.79
C GLU A 112 -11.52 -43.05 -7.47
N ASP A 113 -12.47 -43.77 -6.88
CA ASP A 113 -12.95 -45.09 -7.33
C ASP A 113 -14.24 -45.06 -8.18
N HIS A 114 -14.75 -43.89 -8.57
CA HIS A 114 -15.99 -43.79 -9.36
C HIS A 114 -15.75 -43.91 -10.89
N VAL A 115 -16.63 -44.65 -11.58
CA VAL A 115 -16.52 -45.01 -13.02
C VAL A 115 -16.53 -43.78 -13.95
N GLU A 116 -17.14 -42.68 -13.51
CA GLU A 116 -17.11 -41.36 -14.15
C GLU A 116 -16.67 -40.31 -13.11
N PRO A 117 -15.37 -39.99 -13.03
CA PRO A 117 -14.89 -38.93 -12.15
C PRO A 117 -15.52 -37.60 -12.56
N LEU A 118 -15.81 -36.71 -11.60
CA LEU A 118 -16.24 -35.33 -11.93
C LEU A 118 -15.23 -34.73 -12.90
N THR A 119 -15.72 -34.18 -14.02
CA THR A 119 -14.94 -33.25 -14.81
C THR A 119 -15.12 -31.85 -14.25
N LEU A 120 -14.13 -30.97 -14.44
CA LEU A 120 -14.25 -29.56 -14.04
C LEU A 120 -15.46 -28.87 -14.71
N GLU A 121 -15.89 -29.35 -15.87
CA GLU A 121 -17.08 -28.86 -16.56
C GLU A 121 -18.37 -29.32 -15.88
N ASP A 122 -18.44 -30.58 -15.46
CA ASP A 122 -19.56 -31.11 -14.69
C ASP A 122 -19.69 -30.37 -13.35
N CYS A 123 -18.57 -30.15 -12.63
CA CYS A 123 -18.55 -29.32 -11.41
C CYS A 123 -19.18 -27.95 -11.68
N ALA A 124 -18.72 -27.26 -12.72
CA ALA A 124 -19.18 -25.92 -13.04
C ALA A 124 -20.67 -25.87 -13.39
N THR A 125 -21.19 -26.86 -14.12
CA THR A 125 -22.64 -26.95 -14.42
C THR A 125 -23.46 -27.21 -13.15
N MET A 126 -22.99 -28.09 -12.28
CA MET A 126 -23.67 -28.40 -11.03
C MET A 126 -23.65 -27.22 -10.05
N PHE A 127 -22.56 -26.44 -10.00
CA PHE A 127 -22.51 -25.18 -9.26
C PHE A 127 -23.43 -24.11 -9.84
N HIS A 128 -23.57 -24.01 -11.17
CA HIS A 128 -24.59 -23.15 -11.78
C HIS A 128 -26.00 -23.55 -11.35
N THR A 129 -26.34 -24.84 -11.38
CA THR A 129 -27.66 -25.32 -10.93
C THR A 129 -27.90 -25.03 -9.44
N LEU A 130 -26.87 -25.20 -8.58
CA LEU A 130 -26.96 -24.84 -7.17
C LEU A 130 -27.17 -23.34 -6.95
N GLN A 131 -26.48 -22.50 -7.75
CA GLN A 131 -26.60 -21.04 -7.65
C GLN A 131 -27.95 -20.52 -8.18
N ASP A 132 -28.47 -21.09 -9.27
CA ASP A 132 -29.71 -20.63 -9.90
C ASP A 132 -30.97 -21.16 -9.17
N GLU A 133 -30.99 -22.43 -8.77
CA GLU A 133 -32.17 -23.07 -8.17
C GLU A 133 -32.20 -23.00 -6.63
N PHE A 134 -31.04 -22.92 -5.97
CA PHE A 134 -30.90 -23.05 -4.51
C PHE A 134 -30.05 -21.95 -3.86
N TYR A 135 -30.17 -20.70 -4.34
CA TYR A 135 -29.36 -19.57 -3.86
C TYR A 135 -29.43 -19.31 -2.35
N GLU A 136 -30.62 -19.42 -1.74
CA GLU A 136 -30.83 -19.15 -0.31
C GLU A 136 -30.10 -20.19 0.56
N GLU A 137 -30.23 -21.46 0.20
CA GLU A 137 -29.55 -22.57 0.86
C GLU A 137 -28.04 -22.53 0.62
N TYR A 138 -27.61 -22.19 -0.60
CA TYR A 138 -26.20 -22.00 -0.95
C TYR A 138 -25.52 -20.98 -0.04
N LYS A 139 -26.20 -19.86 0.26
CA LYS A 139 -25.72 -18.83 1.17
C LYS A 139 -25.81 -19.24 2.65
N MET A 140 -26.89 -19.90 3.06
CA MET A 140 -27.11 -20.29 4.46
C MET A 140 -26.14 -21.39 4.93
N TYR A 141 -25.79 -22.32 4.04
CA TYR A 141 -24.94 -23.46 4.37
C TYR A 141 -23.47 -23.30 3.93
N GLY A 142 -23.09 -22.17 3.33
CA GLY A 142 -21.69 -21.93 2.92
C GLY A 142 -21.20 -22.93 1.88
N LEU A 143 -22.06 -23.30 0.92
CA LEU A 143 -21.71 -24.29 -0.12
C LEU A 143 -20.58 -23.82 -1.05
N SER A 144 -20.14 -22.56 -0.93
CA SER A 144 -18.90 -22.06 -1.51
C SER A 144 -17.65 -22.81 -1.04
N ASP A 145 -17.62 -23.27 0.22
CA ASP A 145 -16.46 -23.94 0.80
C ASP A 145 -16.36 -25.40 0.32
N LEU A 146 -17.51 -25.98 -0.05
CA LEU A 146 -17.57 -27.27 -0.71
C LEU A 146 -16.94 -27.20 -2.12
N ALA A 147 -17.09 -26.07 -2.81
CA ALA A 147 -16.40 -25.83 -4.08
C ALA A 147 -14.89 -25.92 -3.91
N ILE A 148 -14.34 -25.30 -2.88
CA ILE A 148 -12.91 -25.37 -2.58
C ILE A 148 -12.44 -26.82 -2.35
N THR A 149 -13.19 -27.58 -1.55
CA THR A 149 -12.84 -28.96 -1.18
C THR A 149 -12.80 -29.89 -2.40
N LEU A 150 -13.74 -29.71 -3.33
CA LEU A 150 -13.81 -30.50 -4.56
C LEU A 150 -12.81 -30.00 -5.62
N LEU A 151 -12.66 -28.69 -5.78
CA LEU A 151 -11.85 -28.10 -6.84
C LEU A 151 -10.35 -28.17 -6.57
N CYS A 152 -9.92 -27.97 -5.32
CA CYS A 152 -8.50 -28.01 -4.96
C CYS A 152 -7.77 -29.28 -5.44
N PRO A 153 -8.23 -30.51 -5.15
CA PRO A 153 -7.56 -31.73 -5.62
C PRO A 153 -7.62 -31.90 -7.14
N MET A 154 -8.75 -31.54 -7.77
CA MET A 154 -8.92 -31.67 -9.22
C MET A 154 -8.01 -30.71 -9.99
N VAL A 155 -7.96 -29.45 -9.57
CA VAL A 155 -7.10 -28.44 -10.17
C VAL A 155 -5.63 -28.75 -9.87
N LYS A 156 -5.29 -29.24 -8.68
CA LYS A 156 -3.91 -29.71 -8.38
C LYS A 156 -3.47 -30.79 -9.35
N LYS A 157 -4.31 -31.79 -9.64
CA LYS A 157 -3.99 -32.87 -10.61
C LYS A 157 -3.78 -32.36 -12.03
N GLU A 158 -4.58 -31.40 -12.49
CA GLU A 158 -4.38 -30.76 -13.80
C GLU A 158 -3.08 -29.95 -13.85
N LEU A 159 -2.76 -29.25 -12.76
CA LEU A 159 -1.56 -28.42 -12.62
C LEU A 159 -0.27 -29.21 -12.35
N GLU A 160 -0.33 -30.49 -11.97
CA GLU A 160 0.86 -31.34 -11.76
C GLU A 160 1.74 -31.45 -13.02
N SER A 161 1.12 -31.41 -14.20
CA SER A 161 1.82 -31.46 -15.48
C SER A 161 2.29 -30.09 -15.98
N TRP A 162 1.84 -29.01 -15.32
CA TRP A 162 2.06 -27.65 -15.77
C TRP A 162 3.42 -27.11 -15.31
N SER A 163 4.15 -26.49 -16.24
CA SER A 163 5.39 -25.78 -15.94
C SER A 163 5.20 -24.27 -16.23
N PRO A 164 5.06 -23.43 -15.18
CA PRO A 164 4.67 -22.03 -15.34
C PRO A 164 5.59 -21.20 -16.24
N LEU A 165 6.90 -21.48 -16.25
CA LEU A 165 7.87 -20.71 -17.03
C LEU A 165 7.92 -21.09 -18.52
N LYS A 166 7.36 -22.25 -18.92
CA LYS A 166 7.35 -22.71 -20.32
C LYS A 166 6.00 -22.48 -20.99
N ASP A 167 4.91 -22.78 -20.29
CA ASP A 167 3.54 -22.64 -20.82
C ASP A 167 2.78 -21.56 -20.05
N ARG A 168 2.91 -20.31 -20.50
CA ARG A 168 2.48 -19.10 -19.77
C ARG A 168 0.96 -18.92 -19.73
N ASP A 169 0.26 -19.33 -20.80
CA ASP A 169 -1.19 -19.16 -20.98
C ASP A 169 -2.02 -20.38 -20.58
N ALA A 170 -1.37 -21.49 -20.22
CA ALA A 170 -2.09 -22.71 -19.87
C ALA A 170 -2.97 -22.47 -18.63
N HIS A 171 -4.19 -23.02 -18.64
CA HIS A 171 -5.16 -22.95 -17.55
C HIS A 171 -5.73 -21.56 -17.20
N VAL A 172 -5.33 -20.48 -17.89
CA VAL A 172 -5.90 -19.13 -17.70
C VAL A 172 -7.43 -19.13 -17.89
N SER A 173 -7.93 -19.81 -18.92
CA SER A 173 -9.37 -19.94 -19.21
C SER A 173 -10.14 -20.68 -18.11
N LEU A 174 -9.53 -21.68 -17.48
CA LEU A 174 -10.09 -22.42 -16.36
C LEU A 174 -10.23 -21.50 -15.15
N PHE A 175 -9.17 -20.75 -14.81
CA PHE A 175 -9.20 -19.82 -13.68
C PHE A 175 -10.13 -18.62 -13.93
N CYS A 176 -10.25 -18.13 -15.16
CA CYS A 176 -11.28 -17.13 -15.52
C CYS A 176 -12.69 -17.64 -15.23
N ARG A 177 -13.02 -18.87 -15.65
CA ARG A 177 -14.36 -19.45 -15.45
C ARG A 177 -14.68 -19.63 -13.97
N TRP A 178 -13.71 -20.12 -13.20
CA TRP A 178 -13.89 -20.31 -11.75
C TRP A 178 -13.90 -19.00 -10.97
N ARG A 179 -13.14 -17.99 -11.43
CA ARG A 179 -13.25 -16.62 -10.92
C ARG A 179 -14.67 -16.11 -11.12
N ASP A 180 -15.18 -16.17 -12.35
CA ASP A 180 -16.53 -15.68 -12.64
C ASP A 180 -17.60 -16.44 -11.84
N LEU A 181 -17.43 -17.74 -11.58
CA LEU A 181 -18.35 -18.54 -10.76
C LEU A 181 -18.31 -18.27 -9.26
N LEU A 182 -17.11 -18.01 -8.71
CA LEU A 182 -16.88 -17.86 -7.27
C LEU A 182 -16.94 -16.39 -6.81
N GLU A 183 -16.46 -15.44 -7.63
CA GLU A 183 -16.51 -14.00 -7.33
C GLU A 183 -17.92 -13.39 -7.43
N ILE A 184 -18.88 -14.07 -8.09
CA ILE A 184 -20.31 -13.69 -8.04
C ILE A 184 -20.80 -13.58 -6.58
N TYR A 185 -20.17 -14.33 -5.66
CA TYR A 185 -20.44 -14.28 -4.22
C TYR A 185 -19.88 -13.01 -3.54
N GLY A 186 -18.79 -12.43 -4.05
CA GLY A 186 -18.07 -11.32 -3.42
C GLY A 186 -18.53 -9.91 -3.81
N SER A 187 -19.21 -9.74 -4.95
CA SER A 187 -19.41 -8.39 -5.54
C SER A 187 -20.76 -7.71 -5.28
N ARG A 188 -21.73 -8.36 -4.58
CA ARG A 188 -23.07 -7.76 -4.36
C ARG A 188 -23.44 -7.45 -2.91
N THR A 189 -22.63 -7.83 -1.92
CA THR A 189 -22.81 -7.35 -0.55
C THR A 189 -21.75 -6.31 -0.24
N HIS A 190 -22.21 -5.09 0.02
CA HIS A 190 -21.43 -3.87 0.28
C HIS A 190 -20.63 -3.90 1.61
N ASP A 191 -20.06 -5.03 2.00
CA ASP A 191 -19.23 -5.17 3.20
C ASP A 191 -17.74 -5.25 2.83
N HIS A 192 -17.18 -4.10 2.44
CA HIS A 192 -15.72 -3.88 2.33
C HIS A 192 -15.00 -3.90 3.71
N ARG A 193 -15.51 -4.66 4.68
CA ARG A 193 -14.99 -4.75 6.04
C ARG A 193 -14.52 -6.14 6.46
N ASN A 194 -14.89 -7.19 5.72
CA ASN A 194 -14.33 -8.52 5.96
C ASN A 194 -13.10 -8.75 5.08
N ALA A 195 -12.10 -9.40 5.66
CA ALA A 195 -10.75 -9.48 5.14
C ALA A 195 -10.69 -10.10 3.73
N PRO A 196 -9.69 -9.73 2.90
CA PRO A 196 -9.41 -10.40 1.62
C PRO A 196 -9.02 -11.89 1.74
N GLU A 197 -9.05 -12.48 2.94
CA GLU A 197 -8.69 -13.87 3.24
C GLU A 197 -9.89 -14.84 3.13
N ASP A 198 -11.13 -14.35 3.12
CA ASP A 198 -12.35 -15.18 3.14
C ASP A 198 -12.98 -15.40 1.75
N ASP A 199 -12.31 -14.99 0.65
CA ASP A 199 -12.82 -15.27 -0.69
C ASP A 199 -12.45 -16.70 -1.12
N PRO A 200 -13.44 -17.57 -1.42
CA PRO A 200 -13.20 -18.94 -1.90
C PRO A 200 -12.28 -19.00 -3.12
N TYR A 201 -12.33 -17.99 -4.00
CA TYR A 201 -11.46 -17.91 -5.17
C TYR A 201 -10.01 -17.63 -4.78
N HIS A 202 -9.78 -16.71 -3.82
CA HIS A 202 -8.44 -16.39 -3.33
C HIS A 202 -7.78 -17.62 -2.71
N TYR A 203 -8.53 -18.40 -1.92
CA TYR A 203 -8.04 -19.63 -1.33
C TYR A 203 -7.73 -20.69 -2.39
N LEU A 204 -8.61 -20.87 -3.40
CA LEU A 204 -8.37 -21.78 -4.52
C LEU A 204 -7.06 -21.44 -5.24
N VAL A 205 -6.85 -20.18 -5.60
CA VAL A 205 -5.62 -19.73 -6.28
C VAL A 205 -4.39 -19.94 -5.37
N TRP A 206 -4.51 -19.64 -4.07
CA TRP A 206 -3.42 -19.82 -3.13
C TRP A 206 -3.03 -21.29 -2.95
N GLU A 207 -3.99 -22.20 -2.86
CA GLU A 207 -3.71 -23.63 -2.66
C GLU A 207 -3.25 -24.35 -3.92
N THR A 208 -3.73 -23.93 -5.10
CA THR A 208 -3.52 -24.68 -6.35
C THR A 208 -2.46 -24.05 -7.24
N TRP A 209 -2.51 -22.74 -7.45
CA TRP A 209 -1.64 -22.01 -8.37
C TRP A 209 -0.33 -21.54 -7.71
N MET A 210 -0.36 -21.15 -6.43
CA MET A 210 0.83 -20.64 -5.75
C MET A 210 1.96 -21.68 -5.60
N PRO A 211 1.71 -22.96 -5.25
CA PRO A 211 2.79 -23.94 -5.10
C PRO A 211 3.65 -24.18 -6.35
N PRO A 212 3.10 -24.44 -7.56
CA PRO A 212 3.92 -24.64 -8.75
C PRO A 212 4.65 -23.35 -9.15
N VAL A 213 4.04 -22.18 -8.99
CA VAL A 213 4.68 -20.89 -9.29
C VAL A 213 5.79 -20.58 -8.29
N ARG A 214 5.59 -20.87 -7.01
CA ARG A 214 6.64 -20.75 -5.99
C ARG A 214 7.85 -21.62 -6.35
N GLN A 215 7.61 -22.87 -6.73
CA GLN A 215 8.69 -23.77 -7.13
C GLN A 215 9.41 -23.23 -8.38
N ALA A 216 8.67 -22.75 -9.37
CA ALA A 216 9.24 -22.14 -10.56
C ALA A 216 10.08 -20.89 -10.23
N ILE A 217 9.66 -20.02 -9.30
CA ILE A 217 10.43 -18.85 -8.87
C ILE A 217 11.68 -19.26 -8.07
N LEU A 218 11.61 -20.34 -7.31
CA LEU A 218 12.78 -20.87 -6.60
C LEU A 218 13.84 -21.42 -7.56
N ASP A 219 13.43 -22.05 -8.66
CA ASP A 219 14.33 -22.60 -9.69
C ASP A 219 14.77 -21.54 -10.72
N TRP A 220 14.04 -20.42 -10.81
CA TRP A 220 14.31 -19.32 -11.71
C TRP A 220 15.58 -18.53 -11.34
N SER A 221 16.30 -18.11 -12.38
CA SER A 221 17.48 -17.23 -12.27
C SER A 221 17.13 -15.78 -12.60
N PRO A 222 17.48 -14.79 -11.75
CA PRO A 222 17.19 -13.38 -11.99
C PRO A 222 17.75 -12.79 -13.28
N ARG A 223 18.76 -13.42 -13.88
CA ARG A 223 19.41 -12.98 -15.11
C ARG A 223 18.55 -13.16 -16.37
N ASP A 224 17.54 -14.02 -16.32
CA ASP A 224 16.58 -14.24 -17.40
C ASP A 224 15.18 -13.81 -16.93
N CYS A 225 14.92 -12.51 -16.94
CA CYS A 225 13.74 -11.92 -16.31
C CYS A 225 12.45 -12.04 -17.12
N ASP A 226 12.55 -12.14 -18.45
CA ASP A 226 11.39 -12.08 -19.36
C ASP A 226 10.35 -13.19 -19.09
N PRO A 227 10.74 -14.48 -18.87
CA PRO A 227 9.76 -15.53 -18.67
C PRO A 227 8.87 -15.36 -17.44
N LEU A 228 9.41 -14.82 -16.35
CA LEU A 228 8.66 -14.61 -15.12
C LEU A 228 7.83 -13.32 -15.19
N ILE A 229 8.36 -12.27 -15.82
CA ILE A 229 7.63 -11.02 -16.05
C ILE A 229 6.40 -11.28 -16.91
N GLU A 230 6.56 -11.97 -18.04
CA GLU A 230 5.44 -12.30 -18.93
C GLU A 230 4.39 -13.19 -18.23
N LEU A 231 4.82 -14.17 -17.42
CA LEU A 231 3.90 -14.98 -16.63
C LEU A 231 3.09 -14.12 -15.65
N LEU A 232 3.75 -13.20 -14.93
CA LEU A 232 3.08 -12.32 -13.99
C LEU A 232 2.13 -11.35 -14.70
N GLU A 233 2.49 -10.81 -15.86
CA GLU A 233 1.64 -9.92 -16.65
C GLU A 233 0.38 -10.63 -17.17
N THR A 234 0.51 -11.87 -17.66
CA THR A 234 -0.63 -12.68 -18.10
C THR A 234 -1.59 -13.01 -16.96
N TRP A 235 -1.07 -13.32 -15.77
CA TRP A 235 -1.87 -13.74 -14.62
C TRP A 235 -2.32 -12.58 -13.72
N MET A 236 -1.73 -11.39 -13.84
CA MET A 236 -2.09 -10.18 -13.10
C MET A 236 -3.60 -9.87 -13.04
N PRO A 237 -4.41 -10.00 -14.13
CA PRO A 237 -5.86 -9.75 -14.05
C PRO A 237 -6.66 -10.84 -13.31
N LEU A 238 -6.05 -12.00 -13.03
CA LEU A 238 -6.67 -13.11 -12.30
C LEU A 238 -6.20 -13.19 -10.85
N LEU A 239 -5.04 -12.60 -10.53
CA LEU A 239 -4.46 -12.71 -9.21
C LEU A 239 -4.99 -11.64 -8.26
N PRO A 240 -5.32 -12.01 -7.01
CA PRO A 240 -5.58 -11.04 -5.96
C PRO A 240 -4.37 -10.14 -5.72
N ARG A 241 -4.61 -8.85 -5.46
CA ARG A 241 -3.53 -7.87 -5.26
C ARG A 241 -2.54 -8.28 -4.17
N TRP A 242 -3.04 -8.77 -3.03
CA TRP A 242 -2.21 -9.20 -1.91
C TRP A 242 -1.27 -10.36 -2.28
N MET A 243 -1.70 -11.25 -3.18
CA MET A 243 -0.91 -12.38 -3.62
C MET A 243 0.22 -11.93 -4.55
N LEU A 244 -0.08 -11.02 -5.48
CA LEU A 244 0.93 -10.39 -6.32
C LEU A 244 1.98 -9.66 -5.48
N GLU A 245 1.55 -8.88 -4.48
CA GLU A 245 2.46 -8.21 -3.55
C GLU A 245 3.32 -9.20 -2.77
N ASN A 246 2.74 -10.31 -2.30
CA ASN A 246 3.48 -11.37 -1.62
C ASN A 246 4.54 -12.01 -2.53
N ILE A 247 4.21 -12.27 -3.79
CA ILE A 247 5.14 -12.84 -4.77
C ILE A 247 6.33 -11.89 -5.01
N LEU A 248 6.03 -10.62 -5.25
CA LEU A 248 7.03 -9.59 -5.51
C LEU A 248 7.94 -9.37 -4.29
N ASP A 249 7.38 -9.29 -3.09
CA ASP A 249 8.14 -8.97 -1.87
C ASP A 249 8.91 -10.15 -1.29
N GLN A 250 8.27 -11.33 -1.20
CA GLN A 250 8.83 -12.46 -0.46
C GLN A 250 9.72 -13.36 -1.33
N PHE A 251 9.51 -13.36 -2.65
CA PHE A 251 10.24 -14.25 -3.55
C PHE A 251 11.13 -13.48 -4.51
N VAL A 252 10.55 -12.63 -5.35
CA VAL A 252 11.30 -11.93 -6.40
C VAL A 252 12.31 -10.95 -5.80
N LEU A 253 11.90 -10.12 -4.83
CA LEU A 253 12.79 -9.15 -4.20
C LEU A 253 13.95 -9.82 -3.47
N ILE A 254 13.71 -10.90 -2.73
CA ILE A 254 14.76 -11.64 -2.02
C ILE A 254 15.77 -12.25 -3.00
N LYS A 255 15.31 -12.81 -4.12
CA LYS A 255 16.17 -13.34 -5.18
C LYS A 255 16.99 -12.23 -5.85
N LEU A 256 16.37 -11.09 -6.15
CA LEU A 256 17.06 -9.92 -6.70
C LEU A 256 18.11 -9.37 -5.71
N GLN A 257 17.79 -9.29 -4.42
CA GLN A 257 18.74 -8.89 -3.37
C GLN A 257 19.96 -9.82 -3.36
N THR A 258 19.72 -11.13 -3.35
CA THR A 258 20.79 -12.14 -3.34
C THR A 258 21.68 -12.04 -4.59
N GLU A 259 21.08 -11.87 -5.78
CA GLU A 259 21.85 -11.74 -7.03
C GLU A 259 22.60 -10.41 -7.09
N VAL A 260 22.01 -9.31 -6.61
CA VAL A 260 22.70 -8.01 -6.49
C VAL A 260 23.88 -8.10 -5.51
N GLU A 261 23.75 -8.87 -4.43
CA GLU A 261 24.83 -9.13 -3.46
C GLU A 261 25.93 -10.03 -4.04
N ALA A 262 25.61 -10.98 -4.91
CA ALA A 262 26.59 -11.81 -5.61
C ALA A 262 27.27 -11.09 -6.78
N TRP A 263 26.56 -10.20 -7.47
CA TRP A 263 27.03 -9.49 -8.66
C TRP A 263 28.28 -8.65 -8.40
N ASN A 264 29.25 -8.71 -9.32
CA ASN A 264 30.46 -7.90 -9.25
C ASN A 264 30.71 -7.18 -10.59
N PRO A 265 30.72 -5.84 -10.60
CA PRO A 265 30.90 -5.04 -11.82
C PRO A 265 32.21 -5.27 -12.58
N LEU A 266 33.26 -5.83 -11.94
CA LEU A 266 34.55 -6.05 -12.58
C LEU A 266 34.69 -7.42 -13.25
N THR A 267 33.90 -8.41 -12.84
CA THR A 267 34.04 -9.81 -13.28
C THR A 267 32.85 -10.31 -14.07
N ASP A 268 31.66 -9.74 -13.85
CA ASP A 268 30.46 -10.14 -14.58
C ASP A 268 30.45 -9.56 -16.01
N THR A 269 30.07 -10.40 -16.96
CA THR A 269 29.95 -10.04 -18.38
C THR A 269 28.60 -9.39 -18.71
N MET A 270 27.59 -9.62 -17.88
CA MET A 270 26.24 -9.10 -18.08
C MET A 270 26.03 -7.83 -17.25
N PRO A 271 25.62 -6.71 -17.87
CA PRO A 271 25.42 -5.46 -17.16
C PRO A 271 24.18 -5.55 -16.27
N ILE A 272 24.27 -5.04 -15.05
CA ILE A 272 23.20 -5.14 -14.05
C ILE A 272 21.84 -4.58 -14.50
N HIS A 273 21.85 -3.56 -15.36
CA HIS A 273 20.61 -2.96 -15.85
C HIS A 273 19.82 -3.91 -16.75
N SER A 274 20.45 -4.88 -17.42
CA SER A 274 19.76 -5.73 -18.40
C SER A 274 18.72 -6.64 -17.75
N TRP A 275 18.98 -7.09 -16.52
CA TRP A 275 18.09 -7.98 -15.79
C TRP A 275 17.34 -7.30 -14.63
N LEU A 276 17.77 -6.10 -14.20
CA LEU A 276 17.09 -5.35 -13.15
C LEU A 276 16.05 -4.35 -13.69
N HIS A 277 16.32 -3.67 -14.82
CA HIS A 277 15.40 -2.66 -15.36
C HIS A 277 14.06 -3.21 -15.84
N PRO A 278 13.97 -4.42 -16.41
CA PRO A 278 12.68 -5.01 -16.78
C PRO A 278 11.69 -5.13 -15.61
N TRP A 279 12.17 -5.15 -14.36
CA TRP A 279 11.33 -5.15 -13.16
C TRP A 279 10.79 -3.78 -12.75
N LEU A 280 11.30 -2.67 -13.30
CA LEU A 280 10.88 -1.32 -12.91
C LEU A 280 9.38 -1.07 -13.07
N PRO A 281 8.70 -1.50 -14.16
CA PRO A 281 7.26 -1.29 -14.32
C PRO A 281 6.42 -2.04 -13.27
N LEU A 282 6.84 -3.25 -12.88
CA LEU A 282 6.10 -4.10 -11.94
C LEU A 282 6.38 -3.77 -10.47
N MET A 283 7.63 -3.45 -10.13
CA MET A 283 8.07 -3.27 -8.73
C MET A 283 8.23 -1.81 -8.30
N GLY A 284 8.53 -0.90 -9.24
CA GLY A 284 8.70 0.53 -8.97
C GLY A 284 9.55 0.82 -7.73
N LEU A 285 8.92 1.41 -6.69
CA LEU A 285 9.56 1.80 -5.43
C LEU A 285 10.10 0.62 -4.62
N ARG A 286 9.60 -0.60 -4.82
CA ARG A 286 10.05 -1.79 -4.08
C ARG A 286 11.51 -2.15 -4.38
N LEU A 287 12.07 -1.65 -5.49
CA LEU A 287 13.47 -1.86 -5.88
C LEU A 287 14.44 -0.86 -5.21
N GLU A 288 13.95 0.18 -4.53
CA GLU A 288 14.79 1.21 -3.91
C GLU A 288 15.88 0.65 -2.95
N PRO A 289 15.61 -0.38 -2.12
CA PRO A 289 16.62 -0.99 -1.26
C PRO A 289 17.82 -1.60 -2.00
N LEU A 290 17.66 -1.94 -3.29
CA LEU A 290 18.73 -2.50 -4.11
C LEU A 290 19.71 -1.43 -4.61
N TYR A 291 19.31 -0.16 -4.67
CA TYR A 291 20.14 0.88 -5.27
C TYR A 291 21.38 1.26 -4.44
N PRO A 292 21.32 1.40 -3.10
CA PRO A 292 22.51 1.65 -2.28
C PRO A 292 23.65 0.63 -2.44
N PRO A 293 23.44 -0.70 -2.36
CA PRO A 293 24.52 -1.67 -2.53
C PRO A 293 25.09 -1.65 -3.95
N ILE A 294 24.25 -1.45 -4.97
CA ILE A 294 24.70 -1.30 -6.36
C ILE A 294 25.61 -0.08 -6.51
N ARG A 295 25.21 1.07 -5.98
CA ARG A 295 26.04 2.29 -5.99
C ARG A 295 27.37 2.08 -5.27
N LEU A 296 27.38 1.41 -4.12
CA LEU A 296 28.61 1.14 -3.39
C LEU A 296 29.57 0.26 -4.21
N LYS A 297 29.06 -0.81 -4.85
CA LYS A 297 29.85 -1.68 -5.71
C LYS A 297 30.38 -0.96 -6.95
N LEU A 298 29.55 -0.14 -7.58
CA LEU A 298 29.96 0.70 -8.71
C LEU A 298 31.01 1.72 -8.28
N ALA A 299 30.87 2.39 -7.13
CA ALA A 299 31.88 3.31 -6.60
C ALA A 299 33.21 2.59 -6.36
N ASN A 300 33.18 1.40 -5.76
CA ASN A 300 34.38 0.60 -5.52
C ASN A 300 35.06 0.17 -6.83
N ALA A 301 34.30 -0.25 -7.84
CA ALA A 301 34.85 -0.57 -9.16
C ALA A 301 35.45 0.66 -9.84
N LEU A 302 34.78 1.81 -9.70
CA LEU A 302 35.24 3.09 -10.21
C LEU A 302 36.46 3.63 -9.45
N SER A 303 36.89 3.04 -8.32
CA SER A 303 38.09 3.48 -7.59
C SER A 303 39.39 3.29 -8.42
N ALA A 304 39.46 2.26 -9.26
CA ALA A 304 40.60 1.99 -10.16
C ALA A 304 40.35 2.39 -11.62
N TRP A 305 39.15 2.88 -11.96
CA TRP A 305 38.77 3.32 -13.31
C TRP A 305 39.65 4.44 -13.88
N HIS A 306 39.87 4.43 -15.19
CA HIS A 306 40.60 5.45 -15.94
C HIS A 306 39.69 6.08 -17.03
N PRO A 307 39.74 7.39 -17.28
CA PRO A 307 38.86 8.06 -18.26
C PRO A 307 38.87 7.53 -19.69
N SER A 308 39.91 6.81 -20.10
CA SER A 308 39.98 6.14 -21.40
C SER A 308 39.02 4.95 -21.55
N ASP A 309 38.48 4.44 -20.44
CA ASP A 309 37.56 3.32 -20.43
C ASP A 309 36.10 3.80 -20.53
N GLY A 310 35.52 3.62 -21.71
CA GLY A 310 34.13 3.99 -21.99
C GLY A 310 33.07 3.08 -21.38
N SER A 311 33.45 1.92 -20.82
CA SER A 311 32.49 0.95 -20.26
C SER A 311 31.70 1.53 -19.07
N ALA A 312 32.33 2.39 -18.26
CA ALA A 312 31.69 3.04 -17.12
C ALA A 312 30.49 3.91 -17.53
N LYS A 313 30.58 4.61 -18.67
CA LYS A 313 29.47 5.43 -19.18
C LYS A 313 28.31 4.53 -19.64
N LEU A 314 28.60 3.48 -20.39
CA LEU A 314 27.59 2.53 -20.87
C LEU A 314 26.84 1.85 -19.72
N ILE A 315 27.52 1.57 -18.62
CA ILE A 315 26.89 0.98 -17.44
C ILE A 315 26.00 2.00 -16.73
N LEU A 316 26.38 3.28 -16.63
CA LEU A 316 25.67 4.32 -15.89
C LEU A 316 24.54 5.00 -16.66
N GLU A 317 24.60 5.06 -17.99
CA GLU A 317 23.60 5.74 -18.83
C GLU A 317 22.16 5.24 -18.59
N PRO A 318 21.89 3.92 -18.52
CA PRO A 318 20.55 3.43 -18.22
C PRO A 318 20.01 3.88 -16.85
N TRP A 319 20.90 4.15 -15.88
CA TRP A 319 20.51 4.53 -14.52
C TRP A 319 20.03 5.97 -14.39
N ARG A 320 20.14 6.77 -15.46
CA ARG A 320 19.64 8.15 -15.49
C ARG A 320 18.14 8.25 -15.20
N GLY A 321 17.35 7.26 -15.64
CA GLY A 321 15.90 7.22 -15.38
C GLY A 321 15.51 6.60 -14.04
N VAL A 322 16.45 5.95 -13.35
CA VAL A 322 16.18 5.14 -12.14
C VAL A 322 16.67 5.85 -10.88
N PHE A 323 17.86 6.45 -10.94
CA PHE A 323 18.37 7.25 -9.82
C PHE A 323 17.77 8.64 -9.82
N SER A 324 17.50 9.17 -8.63
CA SER A 324 17.15 10.58 -8.51
C SER A 324 18.32 11.44 -9.00
N GLN A 325 17.98 12.54 -9.69
CA GLN A 325 18.96 13.43 -10.32
C GLN A 325 20.08 13.83 -9.34
N GLY A 326 19.73 14.27 -8.11
CA GLY A 326 20.73 14.65 -7.11
C GLY A 326 21.63 13.49 -6.66
N THR A 327 21.14 12.25 -6.64
CA THR A 327 21.96 11.07 -6.26
C THR A 327 22.95 10.73 -7.37
N LEU A 328 22.50 10.75 -8.63
CA LEU A 328 23.37 10.49 -9.78
C LEU A 328 24.44 11.57 -9.89
N GLU A 329 24.06 12.84 -9.76
CA GLU A 329 24.99 13.97 -9.79
C GLU A 329 26.04 13.87 -8.67
N ALA A 330 25.61 13.62 -7.43
CA ALA A 330 26.53 13.42 -6.31
C ALA A 330 27.48 12.23 -6.54
N PHE A 331 26.97 11.14 -7.12
CA PHE A 331 27.77 9.96 -7.44
C PHE A 331 28.84 10.26 -8.50
N VAL A 332 28.48 10.97 -9.58
CA VAL A 332 29.41 11.40 -10.64
C VAL A 332 30.46 12.37 -10.09
N VAL A 333 30.02 13.33 -9.26
CA VAL A 333 30.91 14.30 -8.63
C VAL A 333 31.91 13.62 -7.68
N ALA A 334 31.50 12.59 -6.95
CA ALA A 334 32.38 11.89 -6.01
C ALA A 334 33.36 10.93 -6.69
N ASN A 335 32.93 10.18 -7.71
CA ASN A 335 33.72 9.05 -8.24
C ASN A 335 34.38 9.33 -9.60
N ILE A 336 33.77 10.17 -10.45
CA ILE A 336 34.21 10.38 -11.84
C ILE A 336 34.97 11.70 -11.98
N LEU A 337 34.42 12.81 -11.45
CA LEU A 337 35.04 14.14 -11.58
C LEU A 337 36.49 14.23 -11.06
N PRO A 338 36.88 13.64 -9.91
CA PRO A 338 38.26 13.73 -9.43
C PRO A 338 39.25 13.09 -10.39
N LYS A 339 38.83 12.06 -11.13
CA LYS A 339 39.68 11.34 -12.09
C LYS A 339 39.77 12.08 -13.41
N LEU A 340 38.67 12.69 -13.84
CA LEU A 340 38.67 13.62 -14.96
C LEU A 340 39.56 14.83 -14.66
N ALA A 341 39.52 15.37 -13.44
CA ALA A 341 40.42 16.44 -13.00
C ALA A 341 41.88 16.04 -13.13
N LEU A 342 42.26 14.86 -12.64
CA LEU A 342 43.64 14.36 -12.70
C LEU A 342 44.11 14.15 -14.14
N ALA A 343 43.27 13.55 -14.99
CA ALA A 343 43.59 13.36 -16.41
C ALA A 343 43.74 14.69 -17.15
N LEU A 344 42.88 15.67 -16.83
CA LEU A 344 42.89 17.00 -17.43
C LEU A 344 44.08 17.85 -16.94
N GLN A 345 44.48 17.72 -15.67
CA GLN A 345 45.69 18.36 -15.14
C GLN A 345 46.99 17.80 -15.74
N ALA A 346 47.01 16.51 -16.08
CA ALA A 346 48.14 15.85 -16.70
C ALA A 346 48.25 16.14 -18.22
N MET A 347 47.27 16.85 -18.80
CA MET A 347 47.25 17.18 -20.23
C MET A 347 48.29 18.28 -20.55
N PRO A 348 49.28 18.02 -21.41
CA PRO A 348 50.25 19.05 -21.80
C PRO A 348 49.64 20.00 -22.84
N ILE A 349 49.24 21.22 -22.46
CA ILE A 349 48.74 22.23 -23.41
C ILE A 349 49.91 22.85 -24.19
N ASN A 350 50.32 22.21 -25.30
CA ASN A 350 51.41 22.69 -26.15
C ASN A 350 50.88 23.43 -27.39
N PRO A 351 51.18 24.73 -27.58
CA PRO A 351 50.72 25.50 -28.74
C PRO A 351 51.22 24.99 -30.11
N HIS A 352 52.38 24.34 -30.15
CA HIS A 352 53.06 23.95 -31.39
C HIS A 352 52.72 22.55 -31.90
N GLN A 353 52.02 21.71 -31.11
CA GLN A 353 51.64 20.33 -31.46
C GLN A 353 50.14 20.10 -31.26
N GLN A 354 49.31 21.05 -31.67
CA GLN A 354 47.86 20.93 -31.53
C GLN A 354 47.22 20.33 -32.78
N HIS A 355 46.94 19.03 -32.75
CA HIS A 355 46.00 18.40 -33.67
C HIS A 355 44.57 18.70 -33.21
N LEU A 356 44.09 19.91 -33.49
CA LEU A 356 42.69 20.31 -33.35
C LEU A 356 41.93 19.84 -34.60
N ASP A 357 41.69 18.53 -34.75
CA ASP A 357 40.83 18.04 -35.84
C ASP A 357 39.37 17.96 -35.34
N PRO A 358 38.45 18.82 -35.82
CA PRO A 358 37.09 18.91 -35.29
C PRO A 358 36.20 17.71 -35.64
N ARG A 359 36.65 16.78 -36.48
CA ARG A 359 35.84 15.69 -37.03
C ARG A 359 36.59 14.37 -37.19
N GLY A 360 37.34 13.93 -36.18
CA GLY A 360 37.74 12.52 -36.06
C GLY A 360 38.20 11.82 -37.35
N GLN A 361 38.96 12.49 -38.23
CA GLN A 361 39.65 11.75 -39.28
C GLN A 361 40.80 11.04 -38.58
N ARG A 362 40.62 9.73 -38.38
CA ARG A 362 41.66 8.84 -37.86
C ARG A 362 42.95 9.12 -38.64
N SER A 363 43.99 9.55 -37.93
CA SER A 363 45.34 9.53 -38.45
C SER A 363 45.63 8.13 -39.01
N PRO A 364 46.25 7.99 -40.21
CA PRO A 364 46.62 6.69 -40.78
C PRO A 364 47.63 5.91 -39.94
N TYR A 365 48.20 6.53 -38.91
CA TYR A 365 49.26 5.98 -38.08
C TYR A 365 48.78 5.82 -36.62
N PRO A 366 48.35 4.61 -36.21
CA PRO A 366 47.60 4.38 -34.97
C PRO A 366 48.41 4.45 -33.66
N PHE A 367 49.71 4.74 -33.73
CA PHE A 367 50.63 4.39 -32.63
C PHE A 367 51.38 5.57 -31.98
N MET A 368 51.44 6.77 -32.56
CA MET A 368 52.41 7.78 -32.09
C MET A 368 51.87 9.16 -31.68
N ASP A 369 50.56 9.40 -31.64
CA ASP A 369 50.06 10.75 -31.31
C ASP A 369 48.69 10.76 -30.58
N LYS A 370 48.61 10.10 -29.41
CA LYS A 370 47.35 9.82 -28.68
C LYS A 370 47.13 10.62 -27.39
N CYS A 371 47.89 11.68 -27.12
CA CYS A 371 47.98 12.15 -25.73
C CYS A 371 47.04 13.29 -25.35
N GLN A 372 46.51 14.07 -26.30
CA GLN A 372 45.78 15.31 -25.97
C GLN A 372 44.32 15.33 -26.44
N HIS A 373 44.05 14.99 -27.70
CA HIS A 373 42.69 14.99 -28.23
C HIS A 373 41.79 13.97 -27.52
N ASP A 374 42.34 12.80 -27.21
CA ASP A 374 41.62 11.71 -26.55
C ASP A 374 41.17 12.12 -25.13
N VAL A 375 41.99 12.87 -24.38
CA VAL A 375 41.67 13.31 -23.00
C VAL A 375 40.52 14.33 -22.98
N TRP A 376 40.51 15.27 -23.92
CA TRP A 376 39.42 16.24 -24.04
C TRP A 376 38.10 15.54 -24.38
N GLN A 377 38.15 14.59 -25.32
CA GLN A 377 36.98 13.79 -25.69
C GLN A 377 36.47 12.94 -24.52
N TRP A 378 37.36 12.41 -23.68
CA TRP A 378 36.94 11.70 -22.46
C TRP A 378 36.17 12.61 -21.52
N VAL A 379 36.64 13.83 -21.27
CA VAL A 379 35.93 14.79 -20.39
C VAL A 379 34.58 15.20 -20.98
N MET A 380 34.53 15.52 -22.27
CA MET A 380 33.29 15.94 -22.94
C MET A 380 32.29 14.79 -23.11
N ALA A 381 32.75 13.54 -23.16
CA ALA A 381 31.85 12.39 -23.16
C ALA A 381 31.00 12.29 -21.88
N TRP A 382 31.35 12.97 -20.78
CA TRP A 382 30.56 12.99 -19.53
C TRP A 382 29.71 14.26 -19.37
N GLU A 383 29.66 15.15 -20.37
CA GLU A 383 28.90 16.40 -20.29
C GLU A 383 27.39 16.17 -20.09
N ASP A 384 26.84 15.10 -20.65
CA ASP A 384 25.44 14.72 -20.58
C ASP A 384 24.99 14.16 -19.23
N LEU A 385 25.92 13.57 -18.46
CA LEU A 385 25.68 12.96 -17.15
C LEU A 385 26.12 13.84 -15.98
N CYS A 386 26.85 14.92 -16.24
CA CYS A 386 27.39 15.82 -15.21
C CYS A 386 26.65 17.17 -15.21
N PRO A 387 26.38 17.78 -14.03
CA PRO A 387 25.88 19.15 -13.99
C PRO A 387 26.84 20.10 -14.70
N ALA A 388 26.30 20.96 -15.57
CA ALA A 388 27.09 21.96 -16.28
C ALA A 388 27.88 22.88 -15.34
N SER A 389 27.36 23.15 -14.13
CA SER A 389 28.05 23.91 -13.08
C SER A 389 29.27 23.18 -12.50
N SER A 390 29.16 21.87 -12.28
CA SER A 390 30.26 21.02 -11.78
C SER A 390 31.34 20.85 -12.85
N MET A 391 30.94 20.65 -14.11
CA MET A 391 31.87 20.58 -15.25
C MET A 391 32.57 21.93 -15.46
N ALA A 392 31.86 23.06 -15.38
CA ALA A 392 32.45 24.39 -15.45
C ALA A 392 33.47 24.63 -14.33
N THR A 393 33.14 24.22 -13.10
CA THR A 393 34.05 24.33 -11.94
C THR A 393 35.29 23.44 -12.10
N LEU A 394 35.13 22.24 -12.68
CA LEU A 394 36.24 21.35 -13.02
C LEU A 394 37.21 22.05 -13.98
N LEU A 395 36.68 22.56 -15.09
CA LEU A 395 37.45 23.24 -16.13
C LEU A 395 38.14 24.50 -15.58
N GLU A 396 37.44 25.30 -14.77
CA GLU A 396 37.98 26.49 -14.10
C GLU A 396 39.21 26.19 -13.25
N LYS A 397 39.19 25.08 -12.51
CA LYS A 397 40.27 24.73 -11.57
C LYS A 397 41.43 23.99 -12.22
N THR A 398 41.19 23.25 -13.30
CA THR A 398 42.17 22.30 -13.85
C THR A 398 42.69 22.70 -15.22
N PHE A 399 41.80 23.13 -16.13
CA PHE A 399 42.15 23.47 -17.51
C PHE A 399 42.56 24.93 -17.68
N PHE A 400 41.71 25.87 -17.24
CA PHE A 400 41.94 27.30 -17.46
C PHE A 400 43.26 27.85 -16.87
N PRO A 401 43.74 27.42 -15.68
CA PRO A 401 44.98 27.93 -15.13
C PRO A 401 46.19 27.60 -16.01
N GLN A 402 46.26 26.36 -16.49
CA GLN A 402 47.34 25.91 -17.39
C GLN A 402 47.21 26.58 -18.76
N TRP A 403 46.00 26.66 -19.30
CA TRP A 403 45.73 27.28 -20.59
C TRP A 403 46.08 28.77 -20.62
N LEU A 404 45.72 29.52 -19.57
CA LEU A 404 46.08 30.94 -19.41
C LEU A 404 47.58 31.13 -19.19
N GLN A 405 48.27 30.21 -18.49
CA GLN A 405 49.72 30.24 -18.32
C GLN A 405 50.45 30.10 -19.66
N VAL A 406 50.01 29.16 -20.48
CA VAL A 406 50.56 28.94 -21.83
C VAL A 406 50.33 30.16 -22.71
N LEU A 407 49.14 30.77 -22.64
CA LEU A 407 48.85 32.02 -23.33
C LEU A 407 49.75 33.17 -22.84
N ALA A 408 49.94 33.32 -21.53
CA ALA A 408 50.84 34.33 -20.97
C ALA A 408 52.29 34.14 -21.45
N GLY A 409 52.79 32.90 -21.41
CA GLY A 409 54.13 32.56 -21.87
C GLY A 409 54.32 32.82 -23.36
N TRP A 410 53.33 32.49 -24.19
CA TRP A 410 53.37 32.73 -25.63
C TRP A 410 53.34 34.23 -25.97
N LEU A 411 52.56 35.01 -25.23
CA LEU A 411 52.49 36.47 -25.40
C LEU A 411 53.79 37.19 -24.97
N GLN A 412 54.58 36.60 -24.07
CA GLN A 412 55.83 37.18 -23.56
C GLN A 412 57.07 36.88 -24.43
N HIS A 413 57.12 35.73 -25.12
CA HIS A 413 58.36 35.23 -25.74
C HIS A 413 58.47 35.39 -27.27
N ASN A 414 57.40 35.77 -27.98
CA ASN A 414 57.33 36.34 -29.35
C ASN A 414 55.91 36.09 -29.93
N PRO A 415 54.97 37.03 -29.80
CA PRO A 415 53.56 36.78 -30.14
C PRO A 415 53.30 36.78 -31.65
N ASN A 416 52.84 35.65 -32.20
CA ASN A 416 52.15 35.63 -33.50
C ASN A 416 50.63 35.77 -33.27
N TYR A 417 50.12 37.00 -33.30
CA TYR A 417 48.72 37.29 -32.97
C TYR A 417 47.69 36.57 -33.86
N GLN A 418 48.07 36.23 -35.11
CA GLN A 418 47.20 35.46 -36.02
C GLN A 418 47.03 34.01 -35.56
N GLU A 419 48.12 33.37 -35.11
CA GLU A 419 48.07 32.00 -34.59
C GLU A 419 47.40 31.95 -33.22
N ILE A 420 47.66 32.94 -32.36
CA ILE A 420 47.02 33.05 -31.03
C ILE A 420 45.50 33.25 -31.16
N SER A 421 45.05 34.07 -32.11
CA SER A 421 43.61 34.28 -32.36
C SER A 421 42.93 33.00 -32.89
N LYS A 422 43.58 32.28 -33.81
CA LYS A 422 43.08 30.97 -34.29
C LYS A 422 43.04 29.93 -33.18
N TRP A 423 44.07 29.90 -32.32
CA TRP A 423 44.16 29.03 -31.17
C TRP A 423 43.02 29.30 -30.16
N TYR A 424 42.81 30.56 -29.77
CA TYR A 424 41.70 30.96 -28.90
C TYR A 424 40.34 30.55 -29.47
N THR A 425 40.13 30.80 -30.77
CA THR A 425 38.84 30.50 -31.43
C THR A 425 38.63 29.00 -31.57
N GLY A 426 39.70 28.24 -31.84
CA GLY A 426 39.68 26.78 -31.89
C GLY A 426 39.27 26.18 -30.55
N TRP A 427 39.93 26.57 -29.45
CA TRP A 427 39.55 26.11 -28.11
C TRP A 427 38.13 26.52 -27.75
N LYS A 428 37.72 27.75 -28.01
CA LYS A 428 36.36 28.22 -27.75
C LYS A 428 35.29 27.41 -28.49
N SER A 429 35.59 26.94 -29.72
CA SER A 429 34.66 26.13 -30.52
C SER A 429 34.46 24.71 -30.01
N LEU A 430 35.34 24.21 -29.12
CA LEU A 430 35.26 22.88 -28.53
C LEU A 430 34.35 22.80 -27.29
N PHE A 431 33.89 23.95 -26.78
CA PHE A 431 32.95 24.01 -25.66
C PHE A 431 31.53 24.04 -26.20
N SER A 432 30.63 23.31 -25.56
CA SER A 432 29.20 23.39 -25.85
C SER A 432 28.61 24.75 -25.45
N ASP A 433 27.45 25.09 -26.02
CA ASP A 433 26.72 26.30 -25.66
C ASP A 433 26.31 26.31 -24.17
N ALA A 434 26.04 25.13 -23.59
CA ALA A 434 25.67 24.98 -22.19
C ALA A 434 26.84 25.35 -21.25
N LEU A 435 28.07 25.00 -21.61
CA LEU A 435 29.27 25.37 -20.84
C LEU A 435 29.65 26.85 -21.07
N LEU A 436 29.49 27.37 -22.29
CA LEU A 436 29.79 28.78 -22.60
C LEU A 436 28.83 29.76 -21.91
N GLN A 437 27.60 29.35 -21.60
CA GLN A 437 26.63 30.14 -20.84
C GLN A 437 26.97 30.25 -19.35
N GLN A 438 27.81 29.36 -18.82
CA GLN A 438 28.22 29.41 -17.40
C GLN A 438 29.11 30.62 -17.14
N THR A 439 28.80 31.35 -16.06
CA THR A 439 29.48 32.60 -15.71
C THR A 439 30.98 32.39 -15.49
N SER A 440 31.38 31.32 -14.82
CA SER A 440 32.78 31.00 -14.54
C SER A 440 33.60 30.81 -15.82
N VAL A 441 33.10 30.02 -16.77
CA VAL A 441 33.76 29.78 -18.07
C VAL A 441 33.86 31.08 -18.87
N ARG A 442 32.79 31.88 -18.91
CA ARG A 442 32.75 33.16 -19.63
C ARG A 442 33.78 34.15 -19.07
N GLU A 443 33.94 34.20 -17.75
CA GLU A 443 34.93 35.07 -17.09
C GLU A 443 36.36 34.66 -17.46
N GLN A 444 36.68 33.37 -17.48
CA GLN A 444 38.02 32.91 -17.87
C GLN A 444 38.35 33.25 -19.34
N PHE A 445 37.38 33.11 -20.26
CA PHE A 445 37.57 33.54 -21.65
C PHE A 445 37.70 35.06 -21.81
N LYS A 446 37.07 35.84 -20.93
CA LYS A 446 37.23 37.30 -20.88
C LYS A 446 38.63 37.68 -20.37
N VAL A 447 39.12 37.01 -19.33
CA VAL A 447 40.49 37.19 -18.82
C VAL A 447 41.53 36.92 -19.91
N ALA A 448 41.37 35.85 -20.68
CA ALA A 448 42.25 35.57 -21.83
C ALA A 448 42.21 36.68 -22.89
N LEU A 449 41.02 37.19 -23.21
CA LEU A 449 40.85 38.29 -24.15
C LEU A 449 41.53 39.58 -23.65
N ASP A 450 41.38 39.89 -22.36
CA ASP A 450 42.03 41.04 -21.73
C ASP A 450 43.56 40.90 -21.73
N MET A 451 44.10 39.69 -21.54
CA MET A 451 45.54 39.41 -21.65
C MET A 451 46.06 39.63 -23.08
N MET A 452 45.33 39.17 -24.10
CA MET A 452 45.67 39.42 -25.50
C MET A 452 45.63 40.93 -25.84
N ASN A 453 44.60 41.65 -25.38
CA ASN A 453 44.46 43.09 -25.60
C ASN A 453 45.60 43.90 -24.94
N ARG A 454 46.02 43.50 -23.73
CA ARG A 454 47.17 44.10 -23.04
C ARG A 454 48.48 43.85 -23.77
N ALA A 455 48.70 42.63 -24.26
CA ALA A 455 49.88 42.28 -25.05
C ALA A 455 49.96 43.04 -26.38
N VAL A 456 48.84 43.25 -27.07
CA VAL A 456 48.77 44.08 -28.29
C VAL A 456 49.04 45.56 -27.98
N SER A 457 48.64 46.02 -26.79
CA SER A 457 48.86 47.40 -26.32
C SER A 457 50.27 47.66 -25.75
N GLY A 458 51.16 46.66 -25.76
CA GLY A 458 52.52 46.77 -25.23
C GLY A 458 52.61 46.81 -23.70
N LEU A 459 51.54 46.45 -22.99
CA LEU A 459 51.50 46.42 -21.53
C LEU A 459 51.96 45.06 -20.99
N PRO A 460 52.59 45.00 -19.79
CA PRO A 460 53.02 43.74 -19.19
C PRO A 460 51.83 42.77 -19.00
N VAL A 461 51.93 41.57 -19.56
CA VAL A 461 50.96 40.49 -19.34
C VAL A 461 51.22 39.89 -17.97
N VAL A 462 50.34 40.19 -17.01
CA VAL A 462 50.38 39.59 -15.67
C VAL A 462 49.67 38.23 -15.75
N PRO A 463 50.36 37.10 -15.44
CA PRO A 463 49.69 35.81 -15.33
C PRO A 463 48.64 35.86 -14.23
N PRO A 464 47.50 35.18 -14.36
CA PRO A 464 46.59 35.00 -13.24
C PRO A 464 47.35 34.23 -12.14
N GLY A 465 47.66 34.90 -11.02
CA GLY A 465 48.18 34.22 -9.85
C GLY A 465 47.11 33.29 -9.25
N PRO A 466 47.50 32.21 -8.55
CA PRO A 466 46.56 31.34 -7.86
C PRO A 466 45.95 32.13 -6.69
N GLY A 467 44.78 32.76 -6.89
CA GLY A 467 44.08 33.50 -5.82
C GLY A 467 43.35 34.79 -6.21
N ALA A 468 43.17 35.11 -7.50
CA ALA A 468 42.49 36.36 -7.91
C ALA A 468 40.95 36.37 -7.73
N GLY A 469 40.42 35.67 -6.71
CA GLY A 469 39.00 35.68 -6.33
C GLY A 469 38.66 36.52 -5.09
N GLN A 470 39.65 37.14 -4.44
CA GLN A 470 39.42 37.96 -3.25
C GLN A 470 40.13 39.31 -3.36
N GLN A 471 39.50 40.27 -4.03
CA GLN A 471 39.77 41.69 -3.79
C GLN A 471 38.45 42.41 -3.58
N ALA A 472 38.12 42.64 -2.31
CA ALA A 472 37.13 43.64 -1.92
C ALA A 472 37.70 45.06 -2.14
N PRO A 473 36.86 46.08 -2.40
CA PRO A 473 37.33 47.42 -2.73
C PRO A 473 37.93 48.14 -1.51
N PRO A 474 38.90 49.06 -1.70
CA PRO A 474 39.62 49.71 -0.61
C PRO A 474 38.87 50.94 -0.09
N GLY A 475 38.53 50.93 1.19
CA GLY A 475 38.08 52.13 1.90
C GLY A 475 37.29 51.82 3.16
N LEU A 476 37.98 51.76 4.30
CA LEU A 476 37.64 52.51 5.52
C LEU A 476 38.60 52.07 6.64
N LEU A 477 39.36 53.05 7.14
CA LEU A 477 40.32 52.94 8.22
C LEU A 477 39.64 52.64 9.56
N GLY A 478 40.34 51.87 10.40
CA GLY A 478 40.30 52.01 11.85
C GLY A 478 39.47 50.95 12.57
N TYR A 479 40.13 49.91 13.09
CA TYR A 479 40.29 49.66 14.53
C TYR A 479 41.01 48.31 14.71
N ARG A 480 42.21 48.34 15.31
CA ARG A 480 42.91 47.17 15.84
C ARG A 480 42.39 46.87 17.25
N PRO A 481 42.25 45.59 17.61
CA PRO A 481 42.82 45.14 18.89
C PRO A 481 43.85 44.00 18.71
N ALA A 482 44.70 43.85 19.74
CA ALA A 482 45.93 43.06 19.81
C ALA A 482 45.72 41.54 20.05
N PRO A 483 46.77 40.69 19.87
CA PRO A 483 46.68 39.23 19.98
C PRO A 483 47.01 38.68 21.39
N PRO A 484 46.55 37.45 21.76
CA PRO A 484 47.01 36.74 22.95
C PRO A 484 48.18 35.76 22.68
N PRO A 485 48.88 35.27 23.74
CA PRO A 485 50.20 34.60 23.66
C PRO A 485 50.13 33.05 23.52
N PRO A 486 51.29 32.38 23.30
CA PRO A 486 51.37 30.97 22.86
C PRO A 486 51.45 29.93 24.00
N GLN A 487 50.96 28.72 23.72
CA GLN A 487 51.00 27.53 24.59
C GLN A 487 52.31 26.75 24.42
N HIS A 488 52.92 26.35 25.55
CA HIS A 488 54.06 25.42 25.63
C HIS A 488 53.57 24.01 26.03
N MET A 489 54.07 23.00 25.32
CA MET A 489 54.21 21.58 25.76
C MET A 489 55.42 21.46 26.71
N PRO A 490 55.60 20.40 27.56
CA PRO A 490 55.92 19.02 27.08
C PRO A 490 55.67 17.79 28.03
N GLN A 491 55.82 16.58 27.46
CA GLN A 491 56.37 15.25 27.93
C GLN A 491 56.38 14.89 29.45
N GLU A 492 56.27 13.64 29.96
CA GLU A 492 56.75 12.31 29.52
C GLU A 492 56.24 11.16 30.47
N ALA A 493 56.24 9.92 29.93
CA ALA A 493 56.56 8.57 30.50
C ALA A 493 55.96 7.92 31.79
N ALA A 494 55.45 6.68 31.58
CA ALA A 494 55.75 5.39 32.25
C ALA A 494 55.24 4.98 33.66
N GLY A 495 54.41 3.92 33.69
CA GLY A 495 54.63 2.72 34.53
C GLY A 495 53.76 2.49 35.78
N GLY A 496 53.03 1.35 35.82
CA GLY A 496 52.65 0.67 37.09
C GLY A 496 51.16 0.30 37.27
N ARG A 497 50.85 -1.01 37.21
CA ARG A 497 49.69 -1.71 37.82
C ARG A 497 50.20 -2.45 39.09
N PRO A 498 49.39 -2.85 40.11
CA PRO A 498 48.14 -3.63 39.96
C PRO A 498 46.97 -3.39 40.98
N GLU A 499 45.79 -3.93 40.58
CA GLU A 499 44.61 -4.54 41.29
C GLU A 499 44.09 -3.98 42.66
N TYR A 500 42.79 -3.89 43.02
CA TYR A 500 41.56 -4.70 42.81
C TYR A 500 40.24 -3.89 43.03
N SER A 501 39.19 -4.32 42.31
CA SER A 501 37.74 -4.45 42.65
C SER A 501 36.69 -3.32 42.57
N HIS A 502 35.64 -3.64 41.79
CA HIS A 502 34.19 -3.27 41.83
C HIS A 502 33.81 -1.80 41.50
N MET A 503 33.01 -1.49 40.46
CA MET A 503 31.61 -1.88 40.26
C MET A 503 31.12 -1.46 38.85
N GLN A 504 30.01 -2.05 38.42
CA GLN A 504 29.46 -2.11 37.06
C GLN A 504 29.11 -0.75 36.41
N THR A 505 29.38 -0.60 35.11
CA THR A 505 28.48 0.18 34.21
C THR A 505 28.55 -0.37 32.78
N ILE A 506 27.37 -0.65 32.23
CA ILE A 506 27.12 -1.28 30.95
C ILE A 506 27.44 -0.32 29.80
N ARG A 507 28.10 -0.86 28.78
CA ARG A 507 28.41 -0.24 27.48
C ARG A 507 27.18 -0.20 26.58
N THR A 508 27.02 0.87 25.82
CA THR A 508 26.65 0.91 24.38
C THR A 508 26.98 2.32 23.87
N SER A 509 28.07 2.52 23.12
CA SER A 509 28.13 2.57 21.65
C SER A 509 27.13 3.54 21.02
N THR A 510 27.55 4.79 20.84
CA THR A 510 26.89 5.81 20.03
C THR A 510 27.32 5.68 18.57
N THR A 511 26.35 5.45 17.70
CA THR A 511 26.41 5.71 16.25
C THR A 511 25.21 6.61 15.94
N PRO A 512 25.34 7.71 15.18
CA PRO A 512 24.21 8.56 14.87
C PRO A 512 23.49 8.00 13.65
N ALA A 513 22.47 7.19 13.88
CA ALA A 513 21.41 6.92 12.90
C ALA A 513 20.19 7.75 13.32
N ASN A 514 19.52 8.37 12.34
CA ASN A 514 18.24 9.08 12.50
C ASN A 514 17.27 8.28 13.40
N ALA A 515 17.17 8.63 14.67
CA ALA A 515 16.15 8.11 15.56
C ALA A 515 14.89 8.93 15.32
N GLN A 516 13.91 8.32 14.65
CA GLN A 516 12.53 8.75 14.78
C GLN A 516 12.19 8.71 16.28
N MET A 517 11.94 9.87 16.90
CA MET A 517 11.55 9.93 18.32
C MET A 517 10.35 9.02 18.52
N THR A 518 10.45 8.09 19.48
CA THR A 518 9.29 7.26 19.83
C THR A 518 8.20 8.13 20.44
N PHE A 519 6.93 7.77 20.26
CA PHE A 519 5.80 8.59 20.73
C PHE A 519 5.85 8.86 22.25
N LYS A 520 6.41 7.92 23.02
CA LYS A 520 6.70 8.10 24.45
C LYS A 520 7.74 9.19 24.70
N GLU A 521 8.84 9.22 23.94
CA GLU A 521 9.88 10.26 24.05
C GLU A 521 9.34 11.64 23.68
N LEU A 522 8.42 11.73 22.71
CA LEU A 522 7.75 12.99 22.37
C LEU A 522 6.90 13.53 23.54
N ILE A 523 6.17 12.65 24.25
CA ILE A 523 5.39 13.03 25.43
C ILE A 523 6.32 13.49 26.56
N GLU A 524 7.43 12.78 26.76
CA GLU A 524 8.43 13.10 27.78
C GLU A 524 9.12 14.45 27.52
N GLN A 525 9.51 14.72 26.26
CA GLN A 525 10.08 16.00 25.84
C GLN A 525 9.09 17.16 26.05
N ARG A 526 7.82 17.00 25.65
CA ARG A 526 6.79 18.04 25.81
C ARG A 526 6.36 18.25 27.26
N ALA A 527 6.39 17.21 28.08
CA ALA A 527 6.19 17.31 29.52
C ALA A 527 7.33 18.13 30.16
N GLN A 528 8.57 17.89 29.74
CA GLN A 528 9.74 18.61 30.22
C GLN A 528 9.70 20.11 29.84
N GLU A 529 9.26 20.44 28.62
CA GLU A 529 9.07 21.85 28.19
C GLU A 529 8.06 22.62 29.08
N LYS A 530 7.02 21.94 29.58
CA LYS A 530 6.01 22.54 30.49
C LYS A 530 6.33 22.32 31.98
N ASN A 531 7.52 21.83 32.34
CA ASN A 531 7.93 21.48 33.72
C ASN A 531 6.98 20.48 34.43
N LEU A 532 6.36 19.57 33.69
CA LEU A 532 5.48 18.53 34.22
C LEU A 532 6.26 17.21 34.40
N LEU A 533 6.12 16.59 35.58
CA LEU A 533 6.76 15.30 35.88
C LEU A 533 5.99 14.15 35.23
N PHE A 534 6.68 13.38 34.38
CA PHE A 534 6.19 12.15 33.76
C PHE A 534 6.82 10.94 34.44
N VAL A 535 6.05 10.17 35.23
CA VAL A 535 6.57 9.07 36.05
C VAL A 535 5.73 7.80 35.88
N PRO A 536 6.34 6.63 35.63
CA PRO A 536 5.61 5.35 35.60
C PRO A 536 5.12 4.95 37.00
N MET A 537 3.87 4.55 37.11
CA MET A 537 3.28 4.05 38.36
C MET A 537 3.56 2.56 38.54
N ALA A 538 4.52 2.20 39.39
CA ALA A 538 4.83 0.80 39.67
C ALA A 538 3.59 0.03 40.15
N HIS A 539 3.37 -1.17 39.62
CA HIS A 539 2.28 -2.09 39.97
C HIS A 539 0.86 -1.66 39.54
N ARG A 540 0.72 -0.73 38.58
CA ARG A 540 -0.58 -0.32 38.03
C ARG A 540 -0.62 -0.50 36.51
N PHE A 541 -1.48 -1.42 36.07
CA PHE A 541 -1.67 -1.76 34.66
C PHE A 541 -3.15 -1.63 34.28
N GLN A 542 -3.41 -1.11 33.08
CA GLN A 542 -4.74 -1.08 32.46
C GLN A 542 -4.61 -1.82 31.13
N GLU A 543 -5.42 -2.87 30.92
CA GLU A 543 -5.36 -3.72 29.70
C GLU A 543 -3.94 -4.26 29.39
N GLY A 544 -3.19 -4.64 30.43
CA GLY A 544 -1.81 -5.14 30.31
C GLY A 544 -0.76 -4.07 30.00
N LYS A 545 -1.15 -2.79 29.87
CA LYS A 545 -0.25 -1.66 29.56
C LYS A 545 0.04 -0.84 30.81
N GLN A 546 1.26 -0.33 30.87
CA GLN A 546 1.79 0.44 32.00
C GLN A 546 1.07 1.80 32.12
N VAL A 547 0.59 2.13 33.33
CA VAL A 547 0.01 3.46 33.61
C VAL A 547 1.13 4.44 34.00
N TYR A 548 1.08 5.63 33.42
CA TYR A 548 1.97 6.76 33.68
C TYR A 548 1.20 7.88 34.39
N ARG A 549 1.92 8.65 35.20
CA ARG A 549 1.42 9.87 35.82
C ARG A 549 2.10 11.07 35.19
N LEU A 550 1.31 12.00 34.68
CA LEU A 550 1.73 13.30 34.20
C LEU A 550 1.12 14.37 35.12
N GLY A 551 1.92 14.93 36.02
CA GLY A 551 1.43 15.88 37.04
C GLY A 551 0.36 15.25 37.96
N HIS A 552 -0.89 15.72 37.87
CA HIS A 552 -2.02 15.18 38.63
C HIS A 552 -2.90 14.20 37.82
N VAL A 553 -2.60 14.00 36.54
CA VAL A 553 -3.38 13.19 35.60
C VAL A 553 -2.74 11.81 35.43
N MET A 554 -3.57 10.76 35.32
CA MET A 554 -3.12 9.40 35.00
C MET A 554 -3.44 9.08 33.54
N LEU A 555 -2.48 8.50 32.84
CA LEU A 555 -2.62 8.13 31.43
C LEU A 555 -1.99 6.76 31.12
N TYR A 556 -2.49 6.09 30.09
CA TYR A 556 -1.78 4.97 29.46
C TYR A 556 -1.73 5.18 27.94
N LEU A 557 -0.78 4.50 27.29
CA LEU A 557 -0.53 4.63 25.86
C LEU A 557 -0.95 3.35 25.15
N ASP A 558 -1.76 3.49 24.10
CA ASP A 558 -2.11 2.37 23.23
C ASP A 558 -2.03 2.79 21.76
N ARG A 559 -1.19 2.09 20.95
CA ARG A 559 -1.04 2.31 19.50
C ARG A 559 -0.99 3.80 19.11
N ASN A 560 -0.17 4.60 19.80
CA ASN A 560 -0.01 6.05 19.62
C ASN A 560 -1.22 6.93 19.99
N VAL A 561 -2.18 6.39 20.74
CA VAL A 561 -3.31 7.13 21.33
C VAL A 561 -3.09 7.24 22.84
N ILE A 562 -3.37 8.43 23.39
CA ILE A 562 -3.27 8.74 24.82
C ILE A 562 -4.64 8.56 25.44
N PHE A 563 -4.75 7.72 26.46
CA PHE A 563 -5.98 7.56 27.24
C PHE A 563 -5.78 8.16 28.62
N VAL A 564 -6.67 9.09 29.00
CA VAL A 564 -6.62 9.82 30.28
C VAL A 564 -7.74 9.36 31.21
N PHE A 565 -7.44 9.20 32.49
CA PHE A 565 -8.41 8.81 33.50
C PHE A 565 -9.18 10.03 34.06
N ASN A 566 -10.47 10.14 33.77
CA ASN A 566 -11.34 11.21 34.25
C ASN A 566 -12.12 10.83 35.54
N GLY A 567 -11.51 10.05 36.43
CA GLY A 567 -12.09 9.62 37.70
C GLY A 567 -13.09 8.45 37.64
N LYS A 568 -13.75 8.21 36.48
CA LYS A 568 -14.66 7.06 36.27
C LYS A 568 -14.34 6.21 35.04
N THR A 569 -13.85 6.83 33.97
CA THR A 569 -13.56 6.16 32.69
C THR A 569 -12.29 6.68 32.06
N TRP A 570 -11.71 5.88 31.15
CA TRP A 570 -10.55 6.25 30.34
C TRP A 570 -11.02 6.84 29.01
N VAL A 571 -10.62 8.07 28.70
CA VAL A 571 -11.06 8.80 27.51
C VAL A 571 -9.87 9.08 26.59
N PRO A 572 -9.96 8.76 25.28
CA PRO A 572 -8.91 9.10 24.33
C PRO A 572 -8.79 10.62 24.19
N THR A 573 -7.59 11.15 24.38
CA THR A 573 -7.32 12.59 24.45
C THR A 573 -6.12 12.95 23.58
N SER A 574 -6.13 14.14 22.96
CA SER A 574 -4.98 14.65 22.21
C SER A 574 -3.84 15.10 23.14
N LEU A 575 -2.60 15.12 22.65
CA LEU A 575 -1.44 15.56 23.42
C LEU A 575 -1.56 17.01 23.93
N GLN A 576 -2.17 17.90 23.15
CA GLN A 576 -2.38 19.30 23.58
C GLN A 576 -3.38 19.37 24.73
N SER A 577 -4.51 18.67 24.62
CA SER A 577 -5.53 18.65 25.68
C SER A 577 -5.05 17.94 26.95
N LEU A 578 -4.20 16.92 26.83
CA LEU A 578 -3.51 16.31 27.97
C LEU A 578 -2.65 17.33 28.73
N LEU A 579 -1.85 18.12 28.01
CA LEU A 579 -0.95 19.11 28.62
C LEU A 579 -1.72 20.28 29.24
N ASP A 580 -2.90 20.61 28.71
CA ASP A 580 -3.78 21.65 29.27
C ASP A 580 -4.59 21.14 30.47
N MET A 581 -4.84 19.83 30.55
CA MET A 581 -5.41 19.21 31.75
C MET A 581 -4.36 18.97 32.84
N ALA A 582 -3.08 18.87 32.51
CA ALA A 582 -2.02 18.54 33.46
C ALA A 582 -1.27 19.76 34.04
N GLY A 583 -1.24 20.88 33.30
CA GLY A 583 -0.74 22.18 33.77
C GLY A 583 -1.81 22.95 34.52
#